data_AF-A0A9E8QG72-F1
#
_entry.id   AF-A0A9E8QG72-F1
#
_cell.length_a   1.000
_cell.length_b   1.000
_cell.length_c   1.000
_cell.angle_alpha   90.00
_cell.angle_beta   90.00
_cell.angle_gamma   90.00
#
_symmetry.space_group_name_H-M   'P 1'
#
loop_
_entity.id
_entity.type
_entity.pdbx_description
1 polymer ?
#
loop_
_entity_poly.entity_id
_entity_poly.type
_entity_poly.pdbx_seq_one_letter_code
_entity_poly.pdbx_strand_id
1 'polypeptide(L)'
;MTIDTAATAQRAGEALVETLHRQGPTTLDDSLDAVIRQTSCTRQEALYGLTYARQKNLIRDVPGTRSLVAASDTTTLGRHQLNLGHVPGAAQVFDPETSPLRYDDLRAYGEAVGRHHQIYASNGHADVWGLLERLGGRFERQGSDQVQLVIFGAGDFAINPLSVGSDRRQRLNVACTLGAYFTHYLQPGLRGGRVLRRRYSHRATVQANLFATGLLAPAAEFTTAWRDLDGDSWRVGDVFDVSPAFASTRAAALGLPARVPA
;
A
#
# COMPACT_ATOMS: atom_id res chain seq x y z
N MET A 1 18.46 -23.37 2.55
CA MET A 1 17.76 -23.63 3.82
C MET A 1 16.99 -22.37 4.17
N THR A 2 15.68 -22.33 3.87
CA THR A 2 14.83 -21.18 4.16
C THR A 2 14.42 -21.28 5.62
N ILE A 3 14.98 -20.41 6.46
CA ILE A 3 14.60 -20.34 7.88
C ILE A 3 13.22 -19.68 7.94
N ASP A 4 12.26 -20.37 8.56
CA ASP A 4 10.95 -19.80 8.86
C ASP A 4 11.11 -18.69 9.91
N THR A 5 11.12 -17.45 9.42
CA THR A 5 11.29 -16.24 10.22
C THR A 5 10.17 -16.06 11.25
N ALA A 6 8.96 -16.58 11.00
CA ALA A 6 7.85 -16.45 11.94
C ALA A 6 8.02 -17.41 13.14
N ALA A 7 8.36 -18.67 12.86
CA ALA A 7 8.65 -19.65 13.91
C ALA A 7 9.88 -19.27 14.74
N THR A 8 10.87 -18.60 14.14
CA THR A 8 12.07 -18.12 14.83
C THR A 8 11.78 -16.91 15.71
N ALA A 9 10.98 -15.95 15.21
CA ALA A 9 10.53 -14.81 16.02
C ALA A 9 9.66 -15.24 17.21
N GLN A 10 8.76 -16.20 17.03
CA GLN A 10 7.94 -16.73 18.12
C GLN A 10 8.82 -17.34 19.24
N ARG A 11 9.76 -18.24 18.88
CA ARG A 11 10.68 -18.85 19.85
C ARG A 11 11.54 -17.81 20.57
N ALA A 12 12.01 -16.80 19.85
CA ALA A 12 12.77 -15.70 20.44
C ALA A 12 11.91 -14.87 21.42
N GLY A 13 10.63 -14.64 21.10
CA GLY A 13 9.70 -13.93 21.98
C GLY A 13 9.39 -14.69 23.27
N GLU A 14 9.18 -16.01 23.17
CA GLU A 14 8.96 -16.88 24.33
C GLU A 14 10.21 -16.94 25.23
N ALA A 15 11.39 -17.11 24.64
CA ALA A 15 12.66 -17.10 25.38
C ALA A 15 12.95 -15.75 26.06
N LEU A 16 12.52 -14.64 25.45
CA LEU A 16 12.66 -13.31 26.03
C LEU A 16 11.78 -13.12 27.26
N VAL A 17 10.53 -13.57 27.20
CA VAL A 17 9.61 -13.56 28.36
C VAL A 17 10.22 -14.36 29.51
N GLU A 18 10.72 -15.56 29.21
CA GLU A 18 11.34 -16.41 30.23
C GLU A 18 12.60 -15.77 30.85
N THR A 19 13.45 -15.18 30.01
CA THR A 19 14.67 -14.49 30.46
C THR A 19 14.33 -13.30 31.37
N LEU A 20 13.34 -12.49 31.00
CA LEU A 20 12.87 -11.36 31.77
C LEU A 20 12.28 -11.77 33.14
N HIS A 21 11.56 -12.90 33.19
CA HIS A 21 11.05 -13.42 34.45
C HIS A 21 12.15 -13.96 35.38
N ARG A 22 13.21 -14.55 34.81
CA ARG A 22 14.28 -15.21 35.57
C ARG A 22 15.31 -14.24 36.13
N GLN A 23 15.68 -13.19 35.38
CA GLN A 23 16.82 -12.34 35.69
C GLN A 23 16.48 -11.08 36.49
N GLY A 24 15.20 -10.73 36.65
CA GLY A 24 14.80 -9.47 37.27
C GLY A 24 15.12 -8.26 36.36
N PRO A 25 15.09 -7.02 36.90
CA PRO A 25 15.24 -5.82 36.09
C PRO A 25 16.66 -5.71 35.51
N THR A 26 16.81 -6.02 34.23
CA THR A 26 18.01 -5.84 33.42
C THR A 26 17.73 -4.86 32.27
N THR A 27 18.77 -4.40 31.56
CA THR A 27 18.56 -3.55 30.39
C THR A 27 18.00 -4.36 29.21
N LEU A 28 17.39 -3.68 28.23
CA LEU A 28 16.82 -4.34 27.05
C LEU A 28 17.91 -5.06 26.25
N ASP A 29 19.07 -4.43 26.13
CA ASP A 29 20.19 -4.98 25.36
C ASP A 29 20.74 -6.24 26.03
N ASP A 30 20.84 -6.28 27.36
CA ASP A 30 21.26 -7.49 28.08
C ASP A 30 20.28 -8.66 27.87
N SER A 31 18.97 -8.36 27.92
CA SER A 31 17.90 -9.34 27.69
C SER A 31 17.90 -9.85 26.24
N LEU A 32 18.08 -8.97 25.26
CA LEU A 32 18.17 -9.35 23.85
C LEU A 32 19.41 -10.21 23.58
N ASP A 33 20.56 -9.83 24.13
CA ASP A 33 21.81 -10.59 23.98
C ASP A 33 21.71 -11.98 24.61
N ALA A 34 21.00 -12.10 25.74
CA ALA A 34 20.72 -13.40 26.35
C ALA A 34 19.84 -14.28 25.44
N VAL A 35 18.79 -13.73 24.82
CA VAL A 35 17.92 -14.45 23.89
C VAL A 35 18.65 -14.86 22.62
N ILE A 36 19.48 -13.99 22.07
CA ILE A 36 20.32 -14.27 20.90
C ILE A 36 21.23 -15.46 21.19
N ARG A 37 21.89 -15.47 22.36
CA ARG A 37 22.73 -16.60 22.79
C ARG A 37 21.95 -17.90 22.98
N GLN A 38 20.75 -17.84 23.57
CA GLN A 38 19.94 -19.03 23.87
C GLN A 38 19.30 -19.65 22.62
N THR A 39 18.83 -18.81 21.69
CA THR A 39 18.03 -19.25 20.55
C THR A 39 18.80 -19.26 19.23
N SER A 40 20.06 -18.80 19.23
CA SER A 40 20.89 -18.62 18.03
C SER A 40 20.21 -17.76 16.95
N CYS A 41 19.30 -16.88 17.34
CA CYS A 41 18.63 -15.96 16.43
C CYS A 41 19.46 -14.68 16.23
N THR A 42 19.20 -13.97 15.15
CA THR A 42 19.77 -12.64 14.92
C THR A 42 19.17 -11.60 15.87
N ARG A 43 19.85 -10.47 16.07
CA ARG A 43 19.32 -9.35 16.86
C ARG A 43 17.97 -8.87 16.32
N GLN A 44 17.80 -8.86 15.00
CA GLN A 44 16.55 -8.48 14.35
C GLN A 44 15.41 -9.47 14.67
N GLU A 45 15.69 -10.78 14.67
CA GLU A 45 14.70 -11.80 15.05
C GLU A 45 14.34 -11.73 16.54
N ALA A 46 15.31 -11.45 17.41
CA ALA A 46 15.05 -11.23 18.84
C ALA A 46 14.13 -10.01 19.07
N LEU A 47 14.36 -8.93 18.33
CA LEU A 47 13.51 -7.73 18.36
C LEU A 47 12.10 -8.01 17.83
N TYR A 48 11.96 -8.83 16.78
CA TYR A 48 10.64 -9.30 16.35
C TYR A 48 9.94 -10.15 17.43
N GLY A 49 10.69 -11.01 18.13
CA GLY A 49 10.20 -11.79 19.25
C GLY A 49 9.68 -10.93 20.40
N LEU A 50 10.37 -9.83 20.72
CA LEU A 50 9.90 -8.86 21.72
C LEU A 50 8.52 -8.30 21.37
N THR A 51 8.30 -7.95 20.12
CA THR A 51 7.00 -7.45 19.68
C THR A 51 5.94 -8.54 19.68
N TYR A 52 6.29 -9.77 19.27
CA TYR A 52 5.38 -10.90 19.39
C TYR A 52 4.91 -11.08 20.84
N ALA A 53 5.84 -11.05 21.80
CA ALA A 53 5.54 -11.15 23.22
C ALA A 53 4.64 -9.99 23.71
N ARG A 54 4.86 -8.77 23.21
CA ARG A 54 3.99 -7.59 23.48
C ARG A 54 2.57 -7.78 22.95
N GLN A 55 2.42 -8.20 21.69
CA GLN A 55 1.11 -8.41 21.06
C GLN A 55 0.27 -9.48 21.78
N LYS A 56 0.94 -10.50 22.32
CA LYS A 56 0.32 -11.57 23.11
C LYS A 56 0.14 -11.23 24.59
N ASN A 57 0.43 -9.98 25.00
CA ASN A 57 0.39 -9.53 26.40
C ASN A 57 1.26 -10.34 27.37
N LEU A 58 2.32 -11.00 26.88
CA LEU A 58 3.16 -11.89 27.70
C LEU A 58 4.12 -11.14 28.64
N ILE A 59 4.36 -9.85 28.40
CA ILE A 59 5.32 -9.02 29.16
C ILE A 59 4.66 -7.87 29.94
N ARG A 60 3.33 -7.85 30.05
CA ARG A 60 2.56 -6.72 30.61
C ARG A 60 2.88 -6.43 32.08
N ASP A 61 3.25 -7.46 32.83
CA ASP A 61 3.43 -7.40 34.29
C ASP A 61 4.89 -7.61 34.74
N VAL A 62 5.85 -7.55 33.82
CA VAL A 62 7.28 -7.67 34.16
C VAL A 62 7.81 -6.31 34.65
N PRO A 63 8.31 -6.19 35.89
CA PRO A 63 8.88 -4.96 36.41
C PRO A 63 10.06 -4.46 35.55
N GLY A 64 10.09 -3.15 35.24
CA GLY A 64 11.16 -2.53 34.44
C GLY A 64 10.93 -2.50 32.93
N THR A 65 9.95 -3.24 32.39
CA THR A 65 9.71 -3.27 30.93
C THR A 65 9.05 -2.02 30.37
N ARG A 66 8.40 -1.19 31.20
CA ARG A 66 7.77 0.07 30.76
C ARG A 66 8.75 1.04 30.09
N SER A 67 10.02 1.08 30.54
CA SER A 67 11.05 1.93 29.93
C SER A 67 11.61 1.32 28.63
N LEU A 68 11.59 -0.01 28.51
CA LEU A 68 12.03 -0.74 27.31
C LEU A 68 11.01 -0.60 26.15
N VAL A 69 9.72 -0.52 26.51
CA VAL A 69 8.63 -0.24 25.57
C VAL A 69 8.84 1.11 24.88
N ALA A 70 9.22 2.15 25.62
CA ALA A 70 9.47 3.48 25.06
C ALA A 70 10.69 3.53 24.12
N ALA A 71 11.74 2.76 24.41
CA ALA A 71 12.95 2.72 23.57
C ALA A 71 12.71 2.02 22.22
N SER A 72 11.95 0.92 22.20
CA SER A 72 11.64 0.17 20.97
C SER A 72 10.83 0.96 19.94
N ASP A 73 9.98 1.90 20.39
CA ASP A 73 9.16 2.75 19.53
C ASP A 73 10.02 3.81 18.77
N THR A 74 11.29 4.02 19.13
CA THR A 74 12.19 5.02 18.51
C THR A 74 13.24 4.47 17.55
N THR A 75 13.47 3.16 17.54
CA THR A 75 14.39 2.49 16.60
C THR A 75 13.69 2.02 15.32
N THR A 76 14.46 1.91 14.22
CA THR A 76 14.10 1.51 12.83
C THR A 76 13.11 0.34 12.66
N LEU A 77 12.80 -0.41 13.73
CA LEU A 77 11.84 -1.53 13.80
C LEU A 77 10.37 -1.14 13.67
N GLY A 78 10.01 0.15 13.84
CA GLY A 78 8.65 0.63 13.53
C GLY A 78 8.23 0.45 12.06
N ARG A 79 9.18 0.13 11.16
CA ARG A 79 8.95 0.02 9.71
C ARG A 79 8.50 -1.37 9.21
N HIS A 80 8.57 -2.41 10.04
CA HIS A 80 8.26 -3.79 9.60
C HIS A 80 7.16 -4.49 10.42
N GLN A 81 6.34 -3.74 11.17
CA GLN A 81 5.22 -4.27 11.93
C GLN A 81 3.89 -3.72 11.50
N LEU A 82 3.26 -4.39 10.54
CA LEU A 82 1.81 -4.29 10.32
C LEU A 82 1.23 -5.69 10.06
N ASN A 83 1.30 -6.56 11.07
CA ASN A 83 0.19 -7.48 11.29
C ASN A 83 -0.98 -6.62 11.78
N LEU A 84 -2.03 -6.46 10.96
CA LEU A 84 -3.16 -5.53 11.13
C LEU A 84 -4.10 -5.85 12.31
N GLY A 85 -3.56 -6.25 13.47
CA GLY A 85 -4.21 -6.13 14.77
C GLY A 85 -3.85 -4.83 15.49
N HIS A 86 -2.79 -4.13 15.08
CA HIS A 86 -2.38 -2.86 15.69
C HIS A 86 -1.95 -1.88 14.59
N VAL A 87 -2.88 -1.01 14.19
CA VAL A 87 -2.53 0.20 13.45
C VAL A 87 -1.75 1.08 14.44
N PRO A 88 -0.50 1.48 14.16
CA PRO A 88 0.29 2.31 15.06
C PRO A 88 -0.53 3.53 15.45
N GLY A 89 -0.50 3.87 16.74
CA GLY A 89 -1.45 4.77 17.40
C GLY A 89 -1.96 5.92 16.54
N ALA A 90 -3.30 6.07 16.54
CA ALA A 90 -4.07 7.22 16.05
C ALA A 90 -4.32 7.36 14.54
N ALA A 91 -4.01 6.39 13.67
CA ALA A 91 -4.51 6.49 12.29
C ALA A 91 -6.05 6.36 12.26
N GLN A 92 -6.71 7.42 11.82
CA GLN A 92 -8.16 7.48 11.79
C GLN A 92 -8.69 6.77 10.55
N VAL A 93 -9.64 5.86 10.74
CA VAL A 93 -10.46 5.38 9.61
C VAL A 93 -11.20 6.60 9.06
N PHE A 94 -11.03 6.88 7.77
CA PHE A 94 -11.75 7.97 7.13
C PHE A 94 -12.62 7.43 6.00
N ASP A 95 -13.83 7.98 5.91
CA ASP A 95 -14.65 7.87 4.71
C ASP A 95 -14.34 9.11 3.86
N PRO A 96 -13.71 8.97 2.69
CA PRO A 96 -13.29 10.09 1.87
C PRO A 96 -14.50 10.94 1.46
N GLU A 97 -14.40 12.24 1.75
CA GLU A 97 -15.30 13.23 1.19
C GLU A 97 -15.17 13.25 -0.33
N THR A 98 -16.25 13.64 -1.01
CA THR A 98 -16.24 13.69 -2.47
C THR A 98 -15.43 14.89 -2.94
N SER A 99 -14.49 14.66 -3.87
CA SER A 99 -13.74 15.74 -4.48
C SER A 99 -14.67 16.71 -5.24
N PRO A 100 -14.41 18.03 -5.21
CA PRO A 100 -15.17 19.01 -5.98
C PRO A 100 -14.84 18.99 -7.48
N LEU A 101 -13.80 18.25 -7.91
CA LEU A 101 -13.38 18.16 -9.29
C LEU A 101 -14.44 17.48 -10.18
N ARG A 102 -14.56 17.94 -11.43
CA ARG A 102 -15.40 17.29 -12.44
C ARG A 102 -14.76 15.98 -12.89
N TYR A 103 -15.53 15.12 -13.55
CA TYR A 103 -15.04 13.82 -13.97
C TYR A 103 -13.91 13.89 -15.00
N ASP A 104 -13.92 14.88 -15.88
CA ASP A 104 -12.84 15.10 -16.83
C ASP A 104 -11.60 15.70 -16.17
N ASP A 105 -11.79 16.58 -15.19
CA ASP A 105 -10.69 17.12 -14.38
C ASP A 105 -9.97 16.03 -13.59
N LEU A 106 -10.70 15.02 -13.09
CA LEU A 106 -10.10 13.88 -12.39
C LEU A 106 -9.21 13.03 -13.31
N ARG A 107 -9.63 12.81 -14.55
CA ARG A 107 -8.81 12.11 -15.55
C ARG A 107 -7.59 12.93 -15.94
N ALA A 108 -7.78 14.22 -16.21
CA ALA A 108 -6.69 15.14 -16.50
C ALA A 108 -5.69 15.21 -15.33
N TYR A 109 -6.19 15.15 -14.09
CA TYR A 109 -5.35 15.12 -12.89
C TYR A 109 -4.50 13.85 -12.84
N GLY A 110 -5.08 12.67 -13.11
CA GLY A 110 -4.34 11.41 -13.21
C GLY A 110 -3.23 11.47 -14.26
N GLU A 111 -3.54 11.99 -15.44
CA GLU A 111 -2.56 12.16 -16.52
C GLU A 111 -1.45 13.16 -16.14
N ALA A 112 -1.81 14.28 -15.52
CA ALA A 112 -0.86 15.30 -15.06
C ALA A 112 0.12 14.74 -14.00
N VAL A 113 -0.37 13.92 -13.06
CA VAL A 113 0.47 13.21 -12.09
C VAL A 113 1.45 12.29 -12.82
N GLY A 114 0.97 11.49 -13.77
CA GLY A 114 1.84 10.60 -14.53
C GLY A 114 2.91 11.32 -15.33
N ARG A 115 2.57 12.47 -15.95
CA ARG A 115 3.53 13.31 -16.68
C ARG A 115 4.53 13.98 -15.75
N HIS A 116 4.07 14.53 -14.63
CA HIS A 116 4.93 15.18 -13.63
C HIS A 116 5.99 14.21 -13.11
N HIS A 117 5.59 12.96 -12.85
CA HIS A 117 6.51 11.91 -12.45
C HIS A 117 7.14 11.15 -13.62
N GLN A 118 6.94 11.53 -14.88
CA GLN A 118 7.57 10.87 -16.03
C GLN A 118 7.41 9.33 -16.01
N ILE A 119 6.20 8.83 -15.75
CA ILE A 119 5.94 7.38 -15.63
C ILE A 119 5.59 6.73 -16.97
N TYR A 120 5.47 7.51 -18.03
CA TYR A 120 5.01 7.04 -19.33
C TYR A 120 6.17 6.62 -20.21
N ALA A 121 6.08 5.40 -20.75
CA ALA A 121 6.86 5.00 -21.91
C ALA A 121 6.39 5.76 -23.16
N SER A 122 7.15 5.65 -24.26
CA SER A 122 6.85 6.35 -25.53
C SER A 122 5.48 5.98 -26.13
N ASN A 123 4.94 4.81 -25.80
CA ASN A 123 3.62 4.36 -26.23
C ASN A 123 2.48 4.74 -25.25
N GLY A 124 2.79 5.50 -24.20
CA GLY A 124 1.82 5.89 -23.17
C GLY A 124 1.58 4.84 -22.08
N HIS A 125 2.28 3.69 -22.08
CA HIS A 125 2.22 2.72 -20.99
C HIS A 125 2.76 3.31 -19.69
N ALA A 126 1.95 3.30 -18.64
CA ALA A 126 2.31 3.84 -17.32
C ALA A 126 3.03 2.83 -16.42
N ASP A 127 4.20 3.20 -15.91
CA ASP A 127 4.90 2.50 -14.81
C ASP A 127 4.32 2.92 -13.44
N VAL A 128 3.22 2.28 -13.07
CA VAL A 128 2.49 2.55 -11.82
C VAL A 128 3.29 2.08 -10.59
N TRP A 129 4.10 1.04 -10.74
CA TRP A 129 4.92 0.51 -9.65
C TRP A 129 6.06 1.48 -9.32
N GLY A 130 6.78 1.95 -10.34
CA GLY A 130 7.78 2.99 -10.14
C GLY A 130 7.18 4.32 -9.67
N LEU A 131 5.93 4.64 -9.98
CA LEU A 131 5.23 5.78 -9.36
C LEU A 131 5.02 5.54 -7.86
N LEU A 132 4.50 4.38 -7.47
CA LEU A 132 4.25 4.04 -6.07
C LEU A 132 5.51 4.20 -5.22
N GLU A 133 6.63 3.65 -5.67
CA GLU A 133 7.92 3.73 -4.98
C GLU A 133 8.44 5.16 -4.88
N ARG A 134 8.36 5.94 -5.96
CA ARG A 134 8.79 7.36 -5.97
C ARG A 134 7.98 8.24 -5.04
N LEU A 135 6.73 7.88 -4.77
CA LEU A 135 5.88 8.57 -3.81
C LEU A 135 6.15 8.12 -2.36
N GLY A 136 7.13 7.23 -2.12
CA GLY A 136 7.38 6.63 -0.81
C GLY A 136 6.28 5.65 -0.36
N GLY A 137 5.42 5.26 -1.30
CA GLY A 137 4.43 4.23 -1.07
C GLY A 137 5.03 2.83 -1.21
N ARG A 138 4.43 1.87 -0.52
CA ARG A 138 4.83 0.45 -0.59
C ARG A 138 3.65 -0.46 -0.83
N PHE A 139 3.95 -1.61 -1.41
CA PHE A 139 2.99 -2.67 -1.65
C PHE A 139 3.05 -3.71 -0.53
N GLU A 140 1.94 -3.93 0.17
CA GLU A 140 1.87 -4.90 1.25
C GLU A 140 0.83 -5.97 0.91
N ARG A 141 1.28 -7.22 0.73
CA ARG A 141 0.42 -8.35 0.37
C ARG A 141 -0.19 -9.08 1.57
N GLN A 142 0.30 -8.78 2.79
CA GLN A 142 -0.07 -9.46 4.04
C GLN A 142 -1.15 -8.72 4.84
N GLY A 143 -1.82 -7.75 4.23
CA GLY A 143 -2.81 -6.96 4.94
C GLY A 143 -4.20 -7.62 4.98
N SER A 144 -5.11 -7.09 5.82
CA SER A 144 -6.52 -7.46 5.86
C SER A 144 -7.20 -7.08 4.55
N ASP A 145 -7.97 -7.99 3.97
CA ASP A 145 -8.77 -7.73 2.75
C ASP A 145 -9.74 -6.55 2.89
N GLN A 146 -10.00 -6.08 4.12
CA GLN A 146 -10.85 -4.93 4.41
C GLN A 146 -10.14 -3.58 4.27
N VAL A 147 -8.81 -3.54 4.32
CA VAL A 147 -8.00 -2.32 4.23
C VAL A 147 -7.41 -2.23 2.84
N GLN A 148 -7.59 -1.07 2.19
CA GLN A 148 -7.05 -0.81 0.86
C GLN A 148 -5.79 0.05 0.91
N LEU A 149 -5.77 1.05 1.80
CA LEU A 149 -4.68 2.02 1.91
C LEU A 149 -4.51 2.43 3.37
N VAL A 150 -3.28 2.37 3.85
CA VAL A 150 -2.86 2.91 5.15
C VAL A 150 -1.88 4.04 4.88
N ILE A 151 -2.18 5.22 5.37
CA ILE A 151 -1.36 6.42 5.21
C ILE A 151 -0.78 6.75 6.58
N PHE A 152 0.54 6.92 6.67
CA PHE A 152 1.22 7.36 7.89
C PHE A 152 1.46 8.87 7.81
N GLY A 153 1.73 9.37 6.60
CA GLY A 153 1.81 10.79 6.27
C GLY A 153 1.90 11.01 4.76
N ALA A 154 2.06 12.28 4.35
CA ALA A 154 2.40 12.59 2.97
C ALA A 154 3.75 11.95 2.63
N GLY A 155 3.82 11.16 1.55
CA GLY A 155 5.03 10.43 1.17
C GLY A 155 5.32 9.15 1.95
N ASP A 156 4.46 8.71 2.87
CA ASP A 156 4.62 7.43 3.59
C ASP A 156 3.25 6.73 3.73
N PHE A 157 3.04 5.70 2.91
CA PHE A 157 1.80 4.94 2.87
C PHE A 157 2.01 3.52 2.35
N ALA A 158 1.08 2.63 2.67
CA ALA A 158 1.04 1.24 2.22
C ALA A 158 -0.27 0.96 1.49
N ILE A 159 -0.17 0.36 0.30
CA ILE A 159 -1.30 -0.15 -0.48
C ILE A 159 -1.42 -1.64 -0.25
N ASN A 160 -2.63 -2.08 0.08
CA ASN A 160 -2.99 -3.50 0.16
C ASN A 160 -4.00 -3.83 -0.93
N PRO A 161 -3.58 -4.35 -2.10
CA PRO A 161 -4.53 -4.76 -3.14
C PRO A 161 -5.29 -6.03 -2.72
N LEU A 162 -6.26 -6.45 -3.54
CA LEU A 162 -6.80 -7.80 -3.39
C LEU A 162 -5.70 -8.83 -3.68
N SER A 163 -5.61 -9.85 -2.84
CA SER A 163 -4.66 -10.96 -2.95
C SER A 163 -4.87 -11.83 -4.20
N VAL A 164 -6.06 -11.74 -4.82
CA VAL A 164 -6.45 -12.56 -5.96
C VAL A 164 -6.72 -11.70 -7.20
N GLY A 165 -6.03 -12.00 -8.30
CA GLY A 165 -6.27 -11.37 -9.61
C GLY A 165 -5.04 -11.41 -10.51
N SER A 166 -5.26 -11.22 -11.81
CA SER A 166 -4.20 -11.04 -12.79
C SER A 166 -3.36 -9.78 -12.52
N ASP A 167 -2.16 -9.72 -13.09
CA ASP A 167 -1.27 -8.57 -12.94
C ASP A 167 -1.92 -7.27 -13.43
N ARG A 168 -2.65 -7.30 -14.56
CA ARG A 168 -3.46 -6.18 -15.06
C ARG A 168 -4.48 -5.68 -14.02
N ARG A 169 -5.13 -6.60 -13.31
CA ARG A 169 -6.10 -6.26 -12.26
C ARG A 169 -5.41 -5.68 -11.02
N GLN A 170 -4.23 -6.19 -10.65
CA GLN A 170 -3.43 -5.64 -9.56
C GLN A 170 -2.96 -4.21 -9.90
N ARG A 171 -2.46 -4.00 -11.12
CA ARG A 171 -2.06 -2.67 -11.63
C ARG A 171 -3.20 -1.67 -11.60
N LEU A 172 -4.40 -2.07 -12.05
CA LEU A 172 -5.60 -1.23 -11.94
C LEU A 172 -5.95 -0.92 -10.47
N ASN A 173 -5.90 -1.92 -9.58
CA ASN A 173 -6.16 -1.71 -8.15
C ASN A 173 -5.18 -0.72 -7.51
N VAL A 174 -3.89 -0.81 -7.84
CA VAL A 174 -2.88 0.15 -7.36
C VAL A 174 -3.17 1.54 -7.90
N ALA A 175 -3.46 1.69 -9.20
CA ALA A 175 -3.81 2.98 -9.79
C ALA A 175 -5.07 3.61 -9.16
N CYS A 176 -6.13 2.82 -8.91
CA CYS A 176 -7.31 3.28 -8.18
C CYS A 176 -6.99 3.71 -6.75
N THR A 177 -6.07 3.01 -6.09
CA THR A 177 -5.67 3.34 -4.72
C THR A 177 -4.83 4.62 -4.67
N LEU A 178 -3.93 4.82 -5.63
CA LEU A 178 -3.25 6.08 -5.86
C LEU A 178 -4.26 7.20 -6.17
N GLY A 179 -5.29 6.93 -6.95
CA GLY A 179 -6.38 7.86 -7.18
C GLY A 179 -7.07 8.31 -5.90
N ALA A 180 -7.32 7.38 -4.97
CA ALA A 180 -7.85 7.74 -3.66
C ALA A 180 -6.85 8.57 -2.83
N TYR A 181 -5.55 8.23 -2.88
CA TYR A 181 -4.50 9.00 -2.19
C TYR A 181 -4.41 10.45 -2.71
N PHE A 182 -4.30 10.64 -4.02
CA PHE A 182 -4.19 11.98 -4.61
C PHE A 182 -5.47 12.80 -4.46
N THR A 183 -6.63 12.17 -4.71
CA THR A 183 -7.91 12.88 -4.81
C THR A 183 -8.52 13.16 -3.43
N HIS A 184 -8.39 12.23 -2.49
CA HIS A 184 -9.12 12.28 -1.23
C HIS A 184 -8.25 12.48 0.01
N TYR A 185 -6.93 12.37 -0.13
CA TYR A 185 -5.99 12.69 0.96
C TYR A 185 -5.15 13.93 0.65
N LEU A 186 -4.42 13.94 -0.47
CA LEU A 186 -3.52 15.04 -0.81
C LEU A 186 -4.27 16.32 -1.25
N GLN A 187 -5.22 16.21 -2.18
CA GLN A 187 -5.92 17.38 -2.72
C GLN A 187 -6.67 18.20 -1.66
N PRO A 188 -7.37 17.60 -0.67
CA PRO A 188 -7.98 18.35 0.42
C PRO A 188 -6.98 18.84 1.48
N GLY A 189 -5.69 18.47 1.38
CA GLY A 189 -4.65 18.85 2.33
C GLY A 189 -4.74 18.12 3.67
N LEU A 190 -5.26 16.88 3.69
CA LEU A 190 -5.34 16.10 4.92
C LEU A 190 -3.94 15.77 5.46
N ARG A 191 -3.83 15.63 6.79
CA ARG A 191 -2.57 15.35 7.48
C ARG A 191 -2.69 14.22 8.49
N GLY A 192 -1.54 13.60 8.75
CA GLY A 192 -1.40 12.52 9.74
C GLY A 192 -1.96 11.18 9.25
N GLY A 193 -1.96 10.22 10.17
CA GLY A 193 -2.32 8.84 9.87
C GLY A 193 -3.78 8.68 9.45
N ARG A 194 -4.03 7.93 8.38
CA ARG A 194 -5.37 7.63 7.85
C ARG A 194 -5.47 6.19 7.36
N VAL A 195 -6.65 5.60 7.49
CA VAL A 195 -6.95 4.27 6.95
C VAL A 195 -8.16 4.35 6.04
N LEU A 196 -7.97 3.97 4.78
CA LEU A 196 -9.03 3.80 3.81
C LEU A 196 -9.41 2.32 3.74
N ARG A 197 -10.67 2.03 4.09
CA ARG A 197 -11.25 0.70 3.92
C ARG A 197 -11.55 0.46 2.44
N ARG A 198 -11.55 -0.80 2.01
CA ARG A 198 -11.84 -1.17 0.61
C ARG A 198 -13.26 -0.81 0.17
N ARG A 199 -14.20 -0.77 1.14
CA ARG A 199 -15.57 -0.28 0.92
C ARG A 199 -15.67 1.11 1.53
N TYR A 200 -15.77 2.12 0.67
CA TYR A 200 -16.00 3.52 1.02
C TYR A 200 -17.05 4.10 0.09
N SER A 201 -17.40 5.38 0.24
CA SER A 201 -18.51 5.98 -0.51
C SER A 201 -18.44 5.71 -2.03
N HIS A 202 -19.60 5.40 -2.63
CA HIS A 202 -19.70 5.04 -4.05
C HIS A 202 -19.12 6.14 -4.95
N ARG A 203 -19.42 7.40 -4.62
CA ARG A 203 -18.94 8.56 -5.40
C ARG A 203 -17.43 8.73 -5.30
N ALA A 204 -16.82 8.62 -4.11
CA ALA A 204 -15.37 8.69 -3.99
C ALA A 204 -14.69 7.53 -4.73
N THR A 205 -15.31 6.34 -4.76
CA THR A 205 -14.82 5.18 -5.52
C THR A 205 -14.82 5.48 -7.02
N VAL A 206 -15.92 6.03 -7.54
CA VAL A 206 -16.01 6.46 -8.95
C VAL A 206 -14.93 7.50 -9.25
N GLN A 207 -14.70 8.48 -8.38
CA GLN A 207 -13.69 9.52 -8.58
C GLN A 207 -12.26 8.96 -8.61
N ALA A 208 -11.94 8.02 -7.72
CA ALA A 208 -10.65 7.33 -7.72
C ALA A 208 -10.44 6.50 -9.00
N ASN A 209 -11.49 5.86 -9.51
CA ASN A 209 -11.44 5.14 -10.78
C ASN A 209 -11.24 6.09 -11.97
N LEU A 210 -11.90 7.26 -11.97
CA LEU A 210 -11.73 8.27 -13.02
C LEU A 210 -10.28 8.78 -13.06
N PHE A 211 -9.69 9.08 -11.90
CA PHE A 211 -8.27 9.40 -11.80
C PHE A 211 -7.41 8.28 -12.39
N ALA A 212 -7.63 7.03 -11.97
CA ALA A 212 -6.87 5.88 -12.45
C ALA A 212 -6.97 5.71 -13.97
N THR A 213 -8.14 5.98 -14.57
CA THR A 213 -8.30 5.87 -16.04
C THR A 213 -7.44 6.87 -16.79
N GLY A 214 -7.30 8.11 -16.28
CA GLY A 214 -6.40 9.10 -16.85
C GLY A 214 -4.93 8.77 -16.63
N LEU A 215 -4.59 8.29 -15.43
CA LEU A 215 -3.23 7.87 -15.09
C LEU A 215 -2.74 6.71 -15.97
N LEU A 216 -3.55 5.67 -16.18
CA LEU A 216 -3.14 4.46 -16.89
C LEU A 216 -3.12 4.60 -18.42
N ALA A 217 -3.94 5.49 -18.96
CA ALA A 217 -4.16 5.67 -20.39
C ALA A 217 -4.31 7.16 -20.73
N PRO A 218 -3.18 7.88 -20.87
CA PRO A 218 -3.15 9.28 -21.29
C PRO A 218 -3.96 9.52 -22.57
N ALA A 219 -4.71 10.61 -22.64
CA ALA A 219 -5.73 10.79 -23.67
C ALA A 219 -5.15 10.84 -25.10
N ALA A 220 -4.02 11.52 -25.29
CA ALA A 220 -3.41 11.69 -26.62
C ALA A 220 -2.82 10.37 -27.14
N GLU A 221 -2.06 9.68 -26.30
CA GLU A 221 -1.42 8.40 -26.57
C GLU A 221 -2.49 7.32 -26.80
N PHE A 222 -3.53 7.29 -25.96
CA PHE A 222 -4.64 6.36 -26.11
C PHE A 222 -5.42 6.59 -27.42
N THR A 223 -5.69 7.85 -27.77
CA THR A 223 -6.39 8.19 -29.02
C THR A 223 -5.59 7.78 -30.24
N THR A 224 -4.27 7.96 -30.20
CA THR A 224 -3.35 7.55 -31.27
C THR A 224 -3.37 6.03 -31.42
N ALA A 225 -3.14 5.30 -30.33
CA ALA A 225 -3.19 3.83 -30.35
C ALA A 225 -4.56 3.28 -30.78
N TRP A 226 -5.66 3.92 -30.38
CA TRP A 226 -7.01 3.51 -30.81
C TRP A 226 -7.20 3.62 -32.32
N ARG A 227 -6.69 4.70 -32.93
CA ARG A 227 -6.75 4.91 -34.38
C ARG A 227 -5.84 3.94 -35.12
N ASP A 228 -4.59 3.81 -34.67
CA ASP A 228 -3.57 2.97 -35.33
C ASP A 228 -3.92 1.47 -35.27
N LEU A 229 -4.78 1.08 -34.33
CA LEU A 229 -5.23 -0.30 -34.13
C LEU A 229 -6.70 -0.49 -34.56
N ASP A 230 -7.26 0.42 -35.36
CA ASP A 230 -8.62 0.34 -35.91
C ASP A 230 -9.72 0.10 -34.85
N GLY A 231 -9.54 0.67 -33.67
CA GLY A 231 -10.45 0.51 -32.53
C GLY A 231 -10.51 -0.90 -31.93
N ASP A 232 -9.50 -1.75 -32.19
CA ASP A 232 -9.40 -3.07 -31.59
C ASP A 232 -9.03 -2.97 -30.09
N SER A 233 -10.05 -3.08 -29.24
CA SER A 233 -9.88 -2.92 -27.79
C SER A 233 -8.99 -3.97 -27.14
N TRP A 234 -8.81 -5.16 -27.75
CA TRP A 234 -7.86 -6.15 -27.26
C TRP A 234 -6.43 -5.69 -27.50
N ARG A 235 -6.13 -5.29 -28.74
CA ARG A 235 -4.78 -4.81 -29.11
C ARG A 235 -4.43 -3.52 -28.37
N VAL A 236 -5.38 -2.59 -28.24
CA VAL A 236 -5.20 -1.37 -27.43
C VAL A 236 -4.99 -1.71 -25.95
N GLY A 237 -5.76 -2.66 -25.43
CA GLY A 237 -5.60 -3.15 -24.06
C GLY A 237 -4.18 -3.68 -23.79
N ASP A 238 -3.58 -4.37 -24.75
CA ASP A 238 -2.21 -4.86 -24.64
C ASP A 238 -1.17 -3.72 -24.63
N VAL A 239 -1.37 -2.64 -25.39
CA VAL A 239 -0.46 -1.47 -25.39
C VAL A 239 -0.37 -0.81 -24.01
N PHE A 240 -1.52 -0.60 -23.36
CA PHE A 240 -1.59 0.08 -22.07
C PHE A 240 -1.53 -0.86 -20.86
N ASP A 241 -1.38 -2.17 -21.10
CA ASP A 241 -1.49 -3.24 -20.10
C ASP A 241 -2.76 -3.13 -19.23
N VAL A 242 -3.91 -3.09 -19.91
CA VAL A 242 -5.26 -3.00 -19.32
C VAL A 242 -6.18 -4.04 -19.95
N SER A 243 -7.39 -4.20 -19.40
CA SER A 243 -8.37 -5.10 -20.00
C SER A 243 -9.01 -4.49 -21.26
N PRO A 244 -9.52 -5.31 -22.20
CA PRO A 244 -10.27 -4.81 -23.35
C PRO A 244 -11.51 -3.99 -22.93
N ALA A 245 -12.17 -4.38 -21.84
CA ALA A 245 -13.31 -3.65 -21.28
C ALA A 245 -12.92 -2.25 -20.77
N PHE A 246 -11.72 -2.12 -20.17
CA PHE A 246 -11.17 -0.81 -19.80
C PHE A 246 -10.92 0.03 -21.05
N ALA A 247 -10.26 -0.54 -22.07
CA ALA A 247 -9.97 0.16 -23.32
C ALA A 247 -11.25 0.67 -24.01
N SER A 248 -12.28 -0.17 -24.14
CA SER A 248 -13.58 0.24 -24.69
C SER A 248 -14.23 1.38 -23.88
N THR A 249 -14.18 1.30 -22.55
CA THR A 249 -14.75 2.34 -21.67
C THR A 249 -13.99 3.66 -21.80
N ARG A 250 -12.65 3.60 -21.92
CA ARG A 250 -11.80 4.77 -22.12
C ARG A 250 -12.07 5.41 -23.49
N ALA A 251 -12.21 4.61 -24.55
CA ALA A 251 -12.57 5.08 -25.88
C ALA A 251 -13.92 5.82 -25.89
N ALA A 252 -14.95 5.23 -25.27
CA ALA A 252 -16.26 5.86 -25.14
C ALA A 252 -16.19 7.18 -24.36
N ALA A 253 -15.42 7.23 -23.27
CA ALA A 253 -15.23 8.46 -22.49
C ALA A 253 -14.49 9.56 -23.26
N LEU A 254 -13.73 9.21 -24.29
CA LEU A 254 -13.03 10.15 -25.19
C LEU A 254 -13.84 10.46 -26.47
N GLY A 255 -15.04 9.92 -26.62
CA GLY A 255 -15.87 10.10 -27.82
C GLY A 255 -15.30 9.41 -29.06
N LEU A 256 -14.47 8.38 -28.90
CA LEU A 256 -13.90 7.63 -30.01
C LEU A 256 -14.92 6.60 -30.54
N PRO A 257 -15.05 6.45 -31.86
CA PRO A 257 -16.01 5.52 -32.45
C PRO A 257 -15.64 4.08 -32.09
N ALA A 258 -16.66 3.28 -31.77
CA ALA A 258 -16.51 1.84 -31.64
C ALA A 258 -16.14 1.23 -33.00
N ARG A 259 -15.33 0.16 -32.98
CA ARG A 259 -15.07 -0.63 -34.18
C ARG A 259 -16.40 -1.16 -34.72
N VAL A 260 -16.67 -0.90 -35.99
CA VAL A 260 -17.76 -1.57 -36.71
C VAL A 260 -17.23 -2.94 -37.13
N PRO A 261 -17.86 -4.06 -36.72
CA PRO A 261 -17.50 -5.36 -37.24
C PRO A 261 -17.64 -5.36 -38.76
N ALA A 262 -16.59 -5.78 -39.47
CA ALA A 262 -16.63 -5.97 -40.92
C ALA A 262 -17.53 -7.15 -41.29
#